data_AF-A0A2D8I1B5-F1
#
_entry.id   AF-A0A2D8I1B5-F1
#
_cell.length_a   1.000
_cell.length_b   1.000
_cell.length_c   1.000
_cell.angle_alpha   90.00
_cell.angle_beta   90.00
_cell.angle_gamma   90.00
#
_symmetry.space_group_name_H-M   'P 1'
#
loop_
_entity.id
_entity.type
_entity.pdbx_description
1 polymer ?
#
loop_
_entity_poly.entity_id
_entity_poly.type
_entity_poly.pdbx_seq_one_letter_code
_entity_poly.pdbx_strand_id
1 'polypeptide(L)'
;MKFFSLLTFGLFFSSLLVKSEETKFHFVPVGANFIFSDLKQGDSRKEVMKKLRDQGFIQIYEERDKGLVKCSLKLNNFRYQLASKFKEDKLEFCLIEGQKGWQTSFYFDVVEPQWKNLREILVKTYGEKRKSRLFPNLTDVPFNDEGGYVTDTWDLPDRILMLTVLSFEVKDCCTNQMVDYSCCTLLIQPKVKNY
;
A
#
# COMPACT_ATOMS: atom_id res chain seq x y z
N MET A 1 -68.07 -17.81 34.65
CA MET A 1 -67.40 -16.71 35.39
C MET A 1 -66.67 -15.87 34.36
N LYS A 2 -67.25 -14.72 33.99
CA LYS A 2 -66.90 -13.37 34.47
C LYS A 2 -65.53 -12.88 33.98
N PHE A 3 -65.62 -11.93 33.04
CA PHE A 3 -64.66 -10.85 32.75
C PHE A 3 -63.84 -10.43 33.96
N PHE A 4 -62.56 -10.12 33.75
CA PHE A 4 -61.98 -8.85 34.22
C PHE A 4 -60.83 -8.39 33.32
N SER A 5 -61.04 -7.23 32.72
CA SER A 5 -60.07 -6.38 32.05
C SER A 5 -59.15 -5.74 33.09
N LEU A 6 -57.86 -5.58 32.78
CA LEU A 6 -57.10 -4.42 33.25
C LEU A 6 -55.98 -4.06 32.27
N LEU A 7 -56.17 -2.90 31.62
CA LEU A 7 -55.14 -2.06 31.04
C LEU A 7 -54.04 -1.77 32.07
N THR A 8 -52.78 -1.72 31.64
CA THR A 8 -51.89 -0.59 31.96
C THR A 8 -50.68 -0.51 31.02
N PHE A 9 -50.58 0.66 30.38
CA PHE A 9 -49.39 1.46 30.15
C PHE A 9 -48.22 0.89 29.33
N GLY A 10 -48.08 1.45 28.13
CA GLY A 10 -46.86 1.36 27.35
C GLY A 10 -45.69 2.10 28.02
N LEU A 11 -44.51 1.53 27.83
CA LEU A 11 -43.28 2.29 27.70
C LEU A 11 -42.55 1.76 26.47
N PHE A 12 -42.59 2.59 25.44
CA PHE A 12 -41.61 2.64 24.36
C PHE A 12 -40.21 2.68 24.99
N PHE A 13 -39.51 1.55 24.98
CA PHE A 13 -38.07 1.53 24.86
C PHE A 13 -37.75 0.65 23.69
N SER A 14 -37.84 1.25 22.49
CA SER A 14 -37.00 0.82 21.39
C SER A 14 -35.58 0.88 21.93
N SER A 15 -34.99 -0.27 22.23
CA SER A 15 -33.56 -0.37 22.35
C SER A 15 -33.03 0.08 21.00
N LEU A 16 -32.61 1.34 20.96
CA LEU A 16 -31.73 1.90 19.96
C LEU A 16 -30.53 0.96 19.90
N LEU A 17 -30.66 -0.08 19.07
CA LEU A 17 -29.60 -0.65 18.28
C LEU A 17 -29.01 0.52 17.50
N VAL A 18 -28.17 1.31 18.16
CA VAL A 18 -27.03 1.94 17.48
C VAL A 18 -26.17 0.76 17.07
N LYS A 19 -26.61 0.11 16.01
CA LYS A 19 -25.75 -0.68 15.15
C LYS A 19 -24.78 0.37 14.63
N SER A 20 -23.66 0.55 15.33
CA SER A 20 -22.55 1.28 14.75
C SER A 20 -22.35 0.61 13.40
N GLU A 21 -22.62 1.33 12.32
CA GLU A 21 -22.15 0.90 11.01
C GLU A 21 -20.64 0.81 11.19
N GLU A 22 -20.15 -0.41 11.44
CA GLU A 22 -18.77 -0.75 11.20
C GLU A 22 -18.55 -0.27 9.78
N THR A 23 -17.83 0.85 9.69
CA THR A 23 -17.47 1.45 8.42
C THR A 23 -16.72 0.33 7.72
N LYS A 24 -17.38 -0.31 6.74
CA LYS A 24 -16.77 -1.38 5.95
C LYS A 24 -15.50 -0.76 5.42
N PHE A 25 -14.36 -1.15 5.99
CA PHE A 25 -13.06 -0.80 5.45
C PHE A 25 -13.08 -1.40 4.06
N HIS A 26 -13.38 -0.57 3.05
CA HIS A 26 -13.46 -1.01 1.67
C HIS A 26 -12.03 -1.27 1.23
N PHE A 27 -11.55 -2.46 1.58
CA PHE A 27 -10.30 -3.00 1.10
C PHE A 27 -10.45 -3.25 -0.40
N VAL A 28 -9.43 -2.82 -1.12
CA VAL A 28 -9.35 -2.93 -2.57
C VAL A 28 -9.41 -4.41 -2.96
N PRO A 29 -10.37 -4.83 -3.79
CA PRO A 29 -10.44 -6.21 -4.25
C PRO A 29 -9.24 -6.56 -5.14
N VAL A 30 -8.69 -7.74 -4.91
CA VAL A 30 -7.51 -8.28 -5.59
C VAL A 30 -7.84 -8.51 -7.06
N GLY A 31 -7.06 -7.89 -7.96
CA GLY A 31 -7.25 -7.99 -9.41
C GLY A 31 -8.09 -6.88 -10.06
N ALA A 32 -8.51 -5.86 -9.31
CA ALA A 32 -8.89 -4.59 -9.94
C ALA A 32 -7.64 -3.97 -10.61
N ASN A 33 -7.80 -3.21 -11.70
CA ASN A 33 -6.75 -2.55 -12.51
C ASN A 33 -5.95 -1.46 -11.74
N PHE A 34 -5.57 -1.69 -10.49
CA PHE A 34 -5.79 -0.74 -9.40
C PHE A 34 -4.54 -0.27 -8.68
N ILE A 35 -3.38 -0.94 -8.83
CA ILE A 35 -2.19 -0.67 -8.00
C ILE A 35 -1.75 0.83 -8.04
N PHE A 36 -2.18 1.57 -9.07
CA PHE A 36 -1.83 2.97 -9.30
C PHE A 36 -3.01 3.93 -9.48
N SER A 37 -4.27 3.55 -9.24
CA SER A 37 -5.44 4.48 -9.26
C SER A 37 -5.58 5.40 -10.49
N ASP A 38 -5.13 4.98 -11.67
CA ASP A 38 -5.00 5.84 -12.87
C ASP A 38 -4.28 7.19 -12.61
N LEU A 39 -3.34 7.19 -11.66
CA LEU A 39 -2.40 8.28 -11.49
C LEU A 39 -1.60 8.44 -12.79
N LYS A 40 -1.14 9.65 -13.09
CA LYS A 40 -0.41 9.98 -14.32
C LYS A 40 0.73 10.92 -13.98
N GLN A 41 1.77 10.88 -14.80
CA GLN A 41 2.87 11.84 -14.65
C GLN A 41 2.31 13.26 -14.75
N GLY A 42 2.72 14.13 -13.84
CA GLY A 42 2.28 15.51 -13.86
C GLY A 42 0.92 15.78 -13.20
N ASP A 43 0.20 14.75 -12.74
CA ASP A 43 -1.00 14.96 -11.92
C ASP A 43 -0.64 15.86 -10.73
N SER A 44 -1.47 16.87 -10.49
CA SER A 44 -1.33 17.74 -9.32
C SER A 44 -1.60 16.98 -8.02
N ARG A 45 -1.10 17.50 -6.90
CA ARG A 45 -1.44 16.95 -5.58
C ARG A 45 -2.95 16.83 -5.35
N LYS A 46 -3.71 17.84 -5.78
CA LYS A 46 -5.17 17.85 -5.67
C LYS A 46 -5.80 16.70 -6.45
N GLU A 47 -5.32 16.45 -7.67
CA GLU A 47 -5.81 15.35 -8.52
C GLU A 47 -5.47 13.99 -7.94
N VAL A 48 -4.23 13.78 -7.49
CA VAL A 48 -3.80 12.53 -6.85
C VAL A 48 -4.67 12.24 -5.62
N MET A 49 -4.85 13.21 -4.73
CA MET A 49 -5.68 13.07 -3.53
C MET A 49 -7.14 12.71 -3.89
N LYS A 50 -7.68 13.34 -4.94
CA LYS A 50 -9.03 13.03 -5.44
C LYS A 50 -9.10 11.59 -5.97
N LYS A 51 -8.19 11.19 -6.84
CA LYS A 51 -8.14 9.84 -7.43
C LYS A 51 -8.00 8.75 -6.36
N LEU A 52 -7.14 8.96 -5.37
CA LEU A 52 -6.97 8.03 -4.24
C LEU A 52 -8.27 7.88 -3.44
N ARG A 53 -8.99 8.98 -3.15
CA ARG A 53 -10.27 8.92 -2.44
C ARG A 53 -11.36 8.26 -3.26
N ASP A 54 -11.48 8.60 -4.54
CA ASP A 54 -12.48 8.05 -5.45
C ASP A 54 -12.32 6.53 -5.63
N GLN A 55 -11.08 6.03 -5.50
CA GLN A 55 -10.77 4.61 -5.55
C GLN A 55 -10.88 3.91 -4.17
N GLY A 56 -11.20 4.64 -3.10
CA GLY A 56 -11.45 4.06 -1.77
C GLY A 56 -10.20 3.88 -0.89
N PHE A 57 -9.09 4.54 -1.22
CA PHE A 57 -7.92 4.54 -0.32
C PHE A 57 -8.24 5.27 0.98
N ILE A 58 -7.76 4.71 2.09
CA ILE A 58 -7.97 5.24 3.44
C ILE A 58 -6.65 5.69 4.07
N GLN A 59 -6.75 6.45 5.17
CA GLN A 59 -5.59 6.96 5.91
C GLN A 59 -4.63 7.77 5.02
N ILE A 60 -5.21 8.61 4.14
CA ILE A 60 -4.42 9.47 3.26
C ILE A 60 -3.91 10.67 4.07
N TYR A 61 -2.60 10.87 4.12
CA TYR A 61 -1.95 11.99 4.80
C TYR A 61 -0.79 12.57 3.98
N GLU A 62 -0.36 13.78 4.32
CA GLU A 62 0.69 14.50 3.61
C GLU A 62 1.92 14.72 4.49
N GLU A 63 3.11 14.50 3.93
CA GLU A 63 4.39 14.97 4.46
C GLU A 63 4.87 16.09 3.55
N ARG A 64 4.40 17.32 3.83
CA ARG A 64 4.57 18.48 2.93
C ARG A 64 6.03 18.87 2.72
N ASP A 65 6.81 18.84 3.79
CA ASP A 65 8.26 19.06 3.82
C ASP A 65 9.01 18.09 2.89
N LYS A 66 8.50 16.86 2.76
CA LYS A 66 9.08 15.82 1.90
C LYS A 66 8.43 15.73 0.54
N GLY A 67 7.37 16.50 0.28
CA GLY A 67 6.61 16.44 -0.97
C GLY A 67 5.95 15.07 -1.19
N LEU A 68 5.41 14.45 -0.13
CA LEU A 68 4.79 13.13 -0.21
C LEU A 68 3.29 13.18 0.14
N VAL A 69 2.50 12.40 -0.59
CA VAL A 69 1.17 11.95 -0.15
C VAL A 69 1.28 10.46 0.14
N LYS A 70 0.85 10.02 1.32
CA LYS A 70 0.92 8.62 1.74
C LYS A 70 -0.45 8.09 2.08
N CYS A 71 -0.67 6.80 1.84
CA CYS A 71 -1.84 6.08 2.31
C CYS A 71 -1.55 4.61 2.57
N SER A 72 -2.39 4.00 3.40
CA SER A 72 -2.30 2.56 3.70
C SER A 72 -3.02 1.74 2.64
N LEU A 73 -2.41 0.62 2.27
CA LEU A 73 -2.94 -0.33 1.30
C LEU A 73 -2.96 -1.73 1.92
N LYS A 74 -3.98 -2.53 1.61
CA LYS A 74 -4.03 -3.95 1.98
C LYS A 74 -4.27 -4.78 0.72
N LEU A 75 -3.37 -5.70 0.40
CA LEU A 75 -3.47 -6.62 -0.74
C LEU A 75 -3.28 -8.05 -0.25
N ASN A 76 -4.23 -8.96 -0.52
CA ASN A 76 -4.20 -10.35 -0.04
C ASN A 76 -3.81 -10.48 1.44
N ASN A 77 -4.44 -9.67 2.30
CA ASN A 77 -4.16 -9.56 3.73
C ASN A 77 -2.82 -8.98 4.17
N PHE A 78 -1.88 -8.74 3.26
CA PHE A 78 -0.66 -8.01 3.54
C PHE A 78 -0.90 -6.50 3.56
N ARG A 79 -0.27 -5.81 4.50
CA ARG A 79 -0.30 -4.34 4.61
C ARG A 79 0.92 -3.74 3.90
N TYR A 80 0.66 -2.68 3.16
CA TYR A 80 1.65 -1.88 2.45
C TYR A 80 1.38 -0.39 2.68
N GLN A 81 2.37 0.43 2.41
CA GLN A 81 2.22 1.88 2.30
C GLN A 81 2.42 2.30 0.84
N LEU A 82 1.48 3.06 0.29
CA LEU A 82 1.67 3.75 -0.98
C LEU A 82 2.14 5.18 -0.68
N ALA A 83 3.29 5.55 -1.22
CA ALA A 83 3.82 6.91 -1.20
C ALA A 83 3.81 7.48 -2.61
N SER A 84 3.27 8.68 -2.79
CA SER A 84 3.26 9.44 -4.05
C SER A 84 4.18 10.64 -3.89
N LYS A 85 5.24 10.71 -4.70
CA LYS A 85 6.26 11.76 -4.66
C LYS A 85 5.92 12.86 -5.65
N PHE A 86 6.03 14.10 -5.16
CA PHE A 86 5.79 15.30 -5.95
C PHE A 86 7.04 16.15 -6.06
N LYS A 87 7.22 16.75 -7.24
CA LYS A 87 8.18 17.81 -7.51
C LYS A 87 7.42 18.96 -8.17
N GLU A 88 7.51 20.16 -7.60
CA GLU A 88 6.80 21.35 -8.13
C GLU A 88 5.29 21.10 -8.33
N ASP A 89 4.64 20.50 -7.33
CA ASP A 89 3.22 20.07 -7.32
C ASP A 89 2.84 18.99 -8.35
N LYS A 90 3.80 18.45 -9.11
CA LYS A 90 3.56 17.42 -10.12
C LYS A 90 3.99 16.05 -9.63
N LEU A 91 3.14 15.04 -9.83
CA LEU A 91 3.47 13.65 -9.53
C LEU A 91 4.66 13.19 -10.36
N GLU A 92 5.70 12.72 -9.67
CA GLU A 92 6.95 12.23 -10.25
C GLU A 92 6.94 10.70 -10.34
N PHE A 93 6.67 10.03 -9.21
CA PHE A 93 6.54 8.57 -9.12
C PHE A 93 5.72 8.18 -7.89
N CYS A 94 5.32 6.91 -7.84
CA CYS A 94 4.80 6.29 -6.63
C CYS A 94 5.69 5.12 -6.19
N LEU A 95 5.69 4.83 -4.91
CA LEU A 95 6.38 3.71 -4.31
C LEU A 95 5.42 2.98 -3.39
N ILE A 96 5.25 1.68 -3.60
CA ILE A 96 4.59 0.80 -2.63
C ILE A 96 5.68 0.16 -1.79
N GLU A 97 5.62 0.33 -0.47
CA GLU A 97 6.55 -0.25 0.49
C GLU A 97 5.83 -1.32 1.31
N GLY A 98 6.46 -2.50 1.42
CA GLY A 98 6.08 -3.54 2.37
C GLY A 98 6.37 -3.15 3.81
N GLN A 99 6.02 -4.05 4.73
CA GLN A 99 6.40 -3.91 6.12
C GLN A 99 7.92 -4.02 6.25
N LYS A 100 8.45 -3.16 7.13
CA LYS A 100 9.86 -3.15 7.51
C LYS A 100 10.00 -3.93 8.80
N GLY A 101 11.06 -4.70 8.91
CA GLY A 101 11.35 -5.40 10.15
C GLY A 101 12.82 -5.74 10.29
N TRP A 102 13.19 -5.84 11.55
CA TRP A 102 14.50 -6.27 12.01
C TRP A 102 14.57 -7.80 12.09
N GLN A 103 15.78 -8.35 11.99
CA GLN A 103 16.11 -9.79 12.06
C GLN A 103 15.91 -10.61 10.78
N THR A 104 16.71 -11.68 10.66
CA THR A 104 16.69 -12.60 9.50
C THR A 104 15.38 -13.38 9.37
N SER A 105 14.71 -13.72 10.48
CA SER A 105 13.41 -14.39 10.43
C SER A 105 12.36 -13.51 9.75
N PHE A 106 12.34 -12.20 10.04
CA PHE A 106 11.44 -11.26 9.38
C PHE A 106 11.60 -11.26 7.85
N TYR A 107 12.84 -11.41 7.37
CA TYR A 107 13.13 -11.44 5.93
C TYR A 107 12.39 -12.57 5.21
N PHE A 108 12.43 -13.79 5.76
CA PHE A 108 11.77 -14.95 5.15
C PHE A 108 10.28 -15.08 5.55
N ASP A 109 9.92 -14.70 6.77
CA ASP A 109 8.55 -14.88 7.29
C ASP A 109 7.61 -13.75 6.86
N VAL A 110 8.15 -12.57 6.50
CA VAL A 110 7.34 -11.38 6.16
C VAL A 110 7.72 -10.81 4.79
N VAL A 111 9.01 -10.48 4.56
CA VAL A 111 9.42 -9.80 3.32
C VAL A 111 9.21 -10.70 2.10
N GLU A 112 9.63 -11.97 2.16
CA GLU A 112 9.44 -12.91 1.04
C GLU A 112 7.94 -13.12 0.71
N PRO A 113 7.03 -13.41 1.67
CA PRO A 113 5.60 -13.49 1.38
C PRO A 113 5.00 -12.21 0.79
N GLN A 114 5.39 -11.03 1.32
CA GLN A 114 4.90 -9.75 0.80
C GLN A 114 5.39 -9.49 -0.63
N TRP A 115 6.63 -9.86 -0.93
CA TRP A 115 7.22 -9.78 -2.25
C TRP A 115 6.52 -10.74 -3.23
N LYS A 116 6.31 -12.01 -2.83
CA LYS A 116 5.58 -13.02 -3.63
C LYS A 116 4.19 -12.51 -3.99
N ASN A 117 3.50 -11.96 -3.00
CA ASN A 117 2.18 -11.38 -3.19
C ASN A 117 2.16 -10.26 -4.23
N LEU A 118 3.07 -9.27 -4.12
CA LEU A 118 3.15 -8.18 -5.11
C LEU A 118 3.46 -8.74 -6.50
N ARG A 119 4.41 -9.67 -6.60
CA ARG A 119 4.78 -10.32 -7.85
C ARG A 119 3.62 -11.08 -8.49
N GLU A 120 2.86 -11.84 -7.72
CA GLU A 120 1.69 -12.58 -8.21
C GLU A 120 0.60 -11.64 -8.74
N ILE A 121 0.31 -10.55 -8.03
CA ILE A 121 -0.65 -9.54 -8.47
C ILE A 121 -0.18 -8.90 -9.78
N LEU A 122 1.10 -8.53 -9.89
CA LEU A 122 1.67 -7.94 -11.09
C LEU A 122 1.64 -8.90 -12.29
N VAL A 123 2.02 -10.16 -12.09
CA VAL A 123 1.96 -11.19 -13.15
C VAL A 123 0.53 -11.43 -13.60
N LYS A 124 -0.44 -11.52 -12.67
CA LYS A 124 -1.86 -11.69 -13.01
C LYS A 124 -2.43 -10.49 -13.78
N THR A 125 -1.96 -9.27 -13.46
CA THR A 125 -2.51 -8.03 -14.03
C THR A 125 -1.86 -7.65 -15.36
N TYR A 126 -0.55 -7.80 -15.47
CA TYR A 126 0.25 -7.28 -16.59
C TYR A 126 0.95 -8.37 -17.41
N GLY A 127 0.76 -9.64 -17.05
CA GLY A 127 1.42 -10.77 -17.69
C GLY A 127 2.85 -10.99 -17.19
N GLU A 128 3.56 -11.86 -17.89
CA GLU A 128 4.95 -12.16 -17.57
C GLU A 128 5.85 -10.92 -17.72
N LYS A 129 6.75 -10.77 -16.76
CA LYS A 129 7.73 -9.69 -16.68
C LYS A 129 8.79 -9.74 -17.76
N ARG A 130 9.42 -8.59 -18.01
CA ARG A 130 10.51 -8.44 -18.98
C ARG A 130 11.85 -8.99 -18.48
N LYS A 131 12.14 -8.80 -17.19
CA LYS A 131 13.31 -9.37 -16.49
C LYS A 131 12.85 -9.95 -15.17
N SER A 132 13.41 -11.09 -14.78
CA SER A 132 13.08 -11.81 -13.55
C SER A 132 14.32 -12.34 -12.86
N ARG A 133 14.29 -12.30 -11.53
CA ARG A 133 15.16 -13.07 -10.63
C ARG A 133 14.31 -13.75 -9.57
N LEU A 134 14.86 -14.72 -8.85
CA LEU A 134 14.21 -15.26 -7.66
C LEU A 134 14.33 -14.26 -6.50
N PHE A 135 13.60 -14.50 -5.42
CA PHE A 135 13.81 -13.76 -4.19
C PHE A 135 15.27 -14.00 -3.73
N PRO A 136 16.05 -12.93 -3.48
CA PRO A 136 17.47 -13.07 -3.15
C PRO A 136 17.67 -13.58 -1.72
N ASN A 137 18.86 -14.12 -1.41
CA ASN A 137 19.26 -14.23 -0.02
C ASN A 137 19.57 -12.84 0.52
N LEU A 138 19.44 -12.63 1.83
CA LEU A 138 19.69 -11.32 2.43
C LEU A 138 21.13 -10.83 2.15
N THR A 139 22.11 -11.72 2.12
CA THR A 139 23.52 -11.39 1.83
C THR A 139 23.76 -10.90 0.40
N ASP A 140 22.85 -11.19 -0.52
CA ASP A 140 22.93 -10.77 -1.93
C ASP A 140 22.25 -9.41 -2.16
N VAL A 141 21.51 -8.90 -1.16
CA VAL A 141 20.85 -7.60 -1.23
C VAL A 141 21.86 -6.49 -0.87
N PRO A 142 22.08 -5.51 -1.75
CA PRO A 142 22.96 -4.38 -1.45
C PRO A 142 22.49 -3.63 -0.19
N PHE A 143 23.39 -3.44 0.76
CA PHE A 143 23.11 -2.74 2.01
C PHE A 143 23.18 -1.22 1.81
N ASN A 144 22.17 -0.49 2.32
CA ASN A 144 22.03 0.96 2.18
C ASN A 144 21.98 1.49 0.74
N ASP A 145 21.57 0.65 -0.21
CA ASP A 145 21.30 1.06 -1.58
C ASP A 145 19.82 1.42 -1.74
N GLU A 146 19.52 2.67 -2.09
CA GLU A 146 18.14 3.16 -2.28
C GLU A 146 17.42 2.47 -3.45
N GLY A 147 18.14 1.99 -4.46
CA GLY A 147 17.60 1.24 -5.59
C GLY A 147 17.39 -0.24 -5.29
N GLY A 148 18.15 -0.78 -4.34
CA GLY A 148 18.02 -2.14 -3.84
C GLY A 148 18.32 -3.24 -4.87
N TYR A 149 17.93 -4.46 -4.51
CA TYR A 149 18.04 -5.60 -5.40
C TYR A 149 16.79 -5.70 -6.29
N VAL A 150 16.91 -5.31 -7.56
CA VAL A 150 15.82 -5.40 -8.55
C VAL A 150 15.56 -6.87 -8.90
N THR A 151 14.35 -7.35 -8.59
CA THR A 151 13.95 -8.73 -8.90
C THR A 151 13.16 -8.82 -10.19
N ASP A 152 12.25 -7.88 -10.44
CA ASP A 152 11.31 -7.95 -11.56
C ASP A 152 11.03 -6.56 -12.16
N THR A 153 10.85 -6.49 -13.48
CA THR A 153 10.48 -5.24 -14.17
C THR A 153 9.39 -5.43 -15.21
N TRP A 154 8.46 -4.47 -15.29
CA TRP A 154 7.47 -4.37 -16.35
C TRP A 154 7.60 -3.01 -17.02
N ASP A 155 7.71 -3.04 -18.35
CA ASP A 155 7.84 -1.87 -19.19
C ASP A 155 6.52 -1.68 -19.94
N LEU A 156 5.57 -0.98 -19.31
CA LEU A 156 4.22 -0.78 -19.82
C LEU A 156 4.17 0.48 -20.70
N PRO A 157 3.16 0.63 -21.58
CA PRO A 157 3.08 1.81 -22.46
C PRO A 157 3.08 3.15 -21.72
N ASP A 158 2.50 3.20 -20.52
CA ASP A 158 2.27 4.43 -19.75
C ASP A 158 3.13 4.54 -18.48
N ARG A 159 3.87 3.49 -18.09
CA ARG A 159 4.70 3.46 -16.87
C ARG A 159 5.75 2.35 -16.88
N ILE A 160 6.72 2.47 -15.99
CA ILE A 160 7.65 1.41 -15.61
C ILE A 160 7.30 0.95 -14.21
N LEU A 161 7.31 -0.37 -14.00
CA LEU A 161 7.18 -1.00 -12.69
C LEU A 161 8.48 -1.73 -12.35
N MET A 162 9.00 -1.52 -11.14
CA MET A 162 10.21 -2.21 -10.66
C MET A 162 9.94 -2.78 -9.27
N LEU A 163 9.95 -4.11 -9.16
CA LEU A 163 9.86 -4.82 -7.88
C LEU A 163 11.28 -5.04 -7.36
N THR A 164 11.52 -4.63 -6.13
CA THR A 164 12.84 -4.68 -5.49
C THR A 164 12.76 -5.20 -4.06
N VAL A 165 13.91 -5.61 -3.54
CA VAL A 165 14.12 -5.91 -2.12
C VAL A 165 15.21 -4.99 -1.60
N LEU A 166 14.97 -4.35 -0.46
CA LEU A 166 15.89 -3.41 0.18
C LEU A 166 16.45 -4.01 1.47
N SER A 167 17.70 -3.67 1.77
CA SER A 167 18.32 -3.84 3.08
C SER A 167 19.01 -2.53 3.45
N PHE A 168 18.72 -2.01 4.64
CA PHE A 168 19.18 -0.68 5.06
C PHE A 168 19.19 -0.58 6.58
N GLU A 169 19.98 0.34 7.11
CA GLU A 169 19.96 0.68 8.54
C GLU A 169 19.09 1.91 8.82
N VAL A 170 18.42 1.88 9.97
CA VAL A 170 17.72 3.04 10.51
C VAL A 170 18.16 3.23 11.94
N LYS A 171 18.40 4.49 12.32
CA LYS A 171 18.60 4.83 13.72
C LYS A 171 17.30 4.65 14.49
N ASP A 172 17.27 3.70 15.40
CA ASP A 172 16.14 3.49 16.30
C ASP A 172 15.98 4.70 17.24
N CYS A 173 14.76 5.25 17.29
CA CYS A 173 14.46 6.43 18.09
C CYS A 173 14.45 6.14 19.59
N CYS A 174 14.20 4.89 19.99
CA CYS A 174 14.14 4.49 21.39
C CYS A 174 15.53 4.23 21.97
N THR A 175 16.37 3.49 21.25
CA THR A 175 17.71 3.07 21.74
C THR A 175 18.85 3.94 21.22
N ASN A 176 18.61 4.81 20.22
CA ASN A 176 19.64 5.53 19.46
C ASN A 176 20.66 4.63 18.75
N GLN A 177 20.38 3.33 18.63
CA GLN A 177 21.25 2.38 17.94
C GLN A 177 20.87 2.29 16.45
N MET A 178 21.85 1.95 15.62
CA MET A 178 21.59 1.58 14.23
C MET A 178 21.01 0.16 14.21
N VAL A 179 19.90 -0.02 13.51
CA VAL A 179 19.22 -1.31 13.39
C VAL A 179 19.02 -1.62 11.91
N ASP A 180 19.40 -2.83 11.52
CA ASP A 180 19.24 -3.33 10.16
C ASP A 180 17.78 -3.73 9.90
N TYR A 181 17.25 -3.21 8.81
CA TYR A 181 15.91 -3.48 8.32
C TYR A 181 15.95 -4.04 6.91
N SER A 182 14.87 -4.73 6.57
CA SER A 182 14.60 -5.15 5.20
C SER A 182 13.12 -4.96 4.86
N CYS A 183 12.83 -4.75 3.58
CA CYS A 183 11.47 -4.75 3.05
C CYS A 183 11.47 -5.00 1.53
N CYS A 184 10.30 -5.27 0.95
CA CYS A 184 10.10 -5.24 -0.49
C CYS A 184 9.49 -3.90 -0.91
N THR A 185 9.83 -3.43 -2.11
CA THR A 185 9.20 -2.24 -2.69
C THR A 185 8.79 -2.45 -4.13
N LEU A 186 7.76 -1.73 -4.57
CA LEU A 186 7.35 -1.63 -5.96
C LEU A 186 7.37 -0.15 -6.36
N LEU A 187 8.39 0.22 -7.13
CA LEU A 187 8.45 1.53 -7.78
C LEU A 187 7.49 1.53 -8.97
N ILE A 188 6.73 2.62 -9.08
CA ILE A 188 5.80 2.88 -10.17
C ILE A 188 6.17 4.24 -10.75
N GLN A 189 6.82 4.23 -11.90
CA GLN A 189 7.29 5.43 -12.57
C GLN A 189 6.44 5.70 -13.82
N PRO A 190 5.54 6.69 -13.81
CA PRO A 190 4.80 7.11 -15.00
C PRO A 190 5.71 7.56 -16.13
N LYS A 191 5.31 7.26 -17.36
CA LYS A 191 5.95 7.77 -18.57
C LYS A 191 5.25 9.05 -19.03
N VAL A 192 6.03 9.91 -19.67
CA VAL A 192 5.49 11.08 -20.37
C VAL A 192 4.69 10.54 -21.55
N LYS A 193 3.44 10.97 -21.71
CA LYS A 193 2.74 10.76 -22.99
C LYS A 193 3.47 11.58 -24.04
N ASN A 194 4.26 10.91 -24.89
CA ASN A 194 4.73 11.52 -26.12
C ASN A 194 3.51 11.66 -27.03
N TYR A 195 3.03 12.89 -27.20
CA TYR A 195 2.05 13.25 -28.23
C TYR A 195 2.77 13.45 -29.56
#